data_AF-A0A9E2CFA5-F1
#
_entry.id   AF-A0A9E2CFA5-F1
#
_cell.length_a   1.000
_cell.length_b   1.000
_cell.length_c   1.000
_cell.angle_alpha   90.00
_cell.angle_beta   90.00
_cell.angle_gamma   90.00
#
_symmetry.space_group_name_H-M   'P 1'
#
loop_
_entity.id
_entity.type
_entity.pdbx_description
1 polymer ?
#
loop_
_entity_poly.entity_id
_entity_poly.type
_entity_poly.pdbx_seq_one_letter_code
_entity_poly.pdbx_strand_id
1 'polypeptide(L)'
;MAELLIVCTCGLNDPNKASLAFLTAKGAKENKDNATIFLANDGVIFAKKGIALQETIQGVGLAAFSDVFEICQILKIPILVCKPCAEARGIKEDDLVEGAKFSGIYDMAKLAARMNTVSF
;
A
#
# COMPACT_ATOMS: atom_id res chain seq x y z
N MET A 1 -19.07 8.20 6.24
CA MET A 1 -17.93 7.59 5.54
C MET A 1 -16.75 7.72 6.47
N ALA A 2 -16.14 6.60 6.84
CA ALA A 2 -14.91 6.58 7.61
C ALA A 2 -13.70 6.88 6.72
N GLU A 3 -12.63 7.35 7.33
CA GLU A 3 -11.32 7.57 6.71
C GLU A 3 -10.34 6.56 7.30
N LEU A 4 -9.84 5.63 6.48
CA LEU A 4 -8.90 4.60 6.90
C LEU A 4 -7.49 4.88 6.38
N LEU A 5 -6.51 4.84 7.28
CA LEU A 5 -5.10 4.82 6.95
C LEU A 5 -4.60 3.38 7.10
N ILE A 6 -4.24 2.74 5.99
CA ILE A 6 -3.71 1.40 5.99
C ILE A 6 -2.19 1.48 5.86
N VAL A 7 -1.47 1.09 6.89
CA VAL A 7 0.00 1.12 6.91
C VAL A 7 0.50 -0.28 6.55
N CYS A 8 1.29 -0.38 5.49
CA CYS A 8 1.93 -1.63 5.09
C CYS A 8 3.44 -1.50 5.28
N THR A 9 4.00 -2.30 6.20
CA THR A 9 5.43 -2.29 6.52
C THR A 9 6.18 -3.51 5.94
N CYS A 10 5.44 -4.52 5.50
CA CYS A 10 5.96 -5.77 4.95
C CYS A 10 5.95 -5.76 3.42
N GLY A 11 7.03 -6.27 2.83
CA GLY A 11 7.19 -6.44 1.39
C GLY A 11 7.14 -7.92 1.01
N LEU A 12 8.05 -8.34 0.12
CA LEU A 12 8.18 -9.73 -0.34
C LEU A 12 8.56 -10.71 0.78
N ASN A 13 9.06 -10.23 1.92
CA ASN A 13 9.40 -11.02 3.09
C ASN A 13 8.18 -11.57 3.84
N ASP A 14 7.02 -10.93 3.74
CA ASP A 14 5.77 -11.42 4.31
C ASP A 14 4.60 -11.05 3.37
N PRO A 15 4.39 -11.86 2.30
CA PRO A 15 3.35 -11.60 1.31
C PRO A 15 1.93 -11.71 1.89
N ASN A 16 1.74 -12.40 3.03
CA ASN A 16 0.45 -12.45 3.71
C ASN A 16 0.09 -11.09 4.30
N LYS A 17 0.99 -10.50 5.10
CA LYS A 17 0.76 -9.16 5.69
C LYS A 17 0.62 -8.09 4.62
N ALA A 18 1.45 -8.14 3.58
CA ALA A 18 1.33 -7.27 2.42
C ALA A 18 -0.07 -7.38 1.79
N SER A 19 -0.51 -8.60 1.47
CA SER A 19 -1.82 -8.83 0.85
C SER A 19 -2.98 -8.36 1.72
N LEU A 20 -2.92 -8.61 3.03
CA LEU A 20 -3.95 -8.17 3.98
C LEU A 20 -4.08 -6.65 4.05
N ALA A 21 -2.98 -5.90 3.93
CA ALA A 21 -3.03 -4.44 3.86
C ALA A 21 -3.84 -3.96 2.64
N PHE A 22 -3.51 -4.45 1.44
CA PHE A 22 -4.21 -4.05 0.22
C PHE A 22 -5.66 -4.56 0.18
N LEU A 23 -5.93 -5.78 0.67
CA LEU A 23 -7.29 -6.30 0.82
C LEU A 23 -8.13 -5.46 1.78
N THR A 24 -7.55 -4.95 2.87
CA THR A 24 -8.24 -4.08 3.81
C THR A 24 -8.62 -2.74 3.15
N ALA A 25 -7.72 -2.17 2.35
CA ALA A 25 -7.99 -0.95 1.60
C ALA A 25 -9.09 -1.16 0.53
N LYS A 26 -9.04 -2.29 -0.19
CA LYS A 26 -10.10 -2.72 -1.13
C LYS A 26 -11.45 -2.83 -0.40
N GLY A 27 -11.51 -3.57 0.70
CA GLY A 27 -12.73 -3.78 1.47
C GLY A 27 -13.34 -2.48 2.01
N ALA A 28 -12.49 -1.54 2.45
CA ALA A 28 -12.94 -0.21 2.86
C ALA A 28 -13.64 0.55 1.71
N LYS A 29 -13.05 0.53 0.50
CA LYS A 29 -13.68 1.14 -0.69
C LYS A 29 -14.98 0.45 -1.09
N GLU A 30 -15.05 -0.88 -1.01
CA GLU A 30 -16.27 -1.65 -1.29
C GLU A 30 -17.39 -1.34 -0.28
N ASN A 31 -17.02 -1.04 0.97
CA ASN A 31 -17.94 -0.55 2.00
C ASN A 31 -18.32 0.93 1.87
N LYS A 32 -17.90 1.61 0.80
CA LYS A 32 -18.12 3.05 0.54
C LYS A 32 -17.41 3.97 1.54
N ASP A 33 -16.39 3.47 2.23
CA ASP A 33 -15.47 4.30 3.02
C ASP A 33 -14.31 4.80 2.16
N ASN A 34 -13.52 5.71 2.74
CA ASN A 34 -12.29 6.19 2.14
C ASN A 34 -11.10 5.44 2.73
N ALA A 35 -10.12 5.12 1.88
CA ALA A 35 -8.91 4.41 2.25
C ALA A 35 -7.71 5.13 1.65
N THR A 36 -6.62 5.21 2.40
CA THR A 36 -5.30 5.62 1.94
C THR A 36 -4.30 4.58 2.39
N ILE A 37 -3.46 4.09 1.48
CA ILE A 37 -2.38 3.17 1.80
C ILE A 37 -1.11 3.98 2.06
N PHE A 38 -0.43 3.75 3.16
CA PHE A 38 0.91 4.26 3.45
C PHE A 38 1.91 3.11 3.45
N LEU A 39 2.82 3.11 2.49
CA LEU A 39 3.89 2.13 2.37
C LEU A 39 5.12 2.62 3.11
N ALA A 40 5.62 1.80 4.03
CA ALA A 40 6.83 2.04 4.79
C ALA A 40 7.71 0.80 4.81
N ASN A 41 8.96 0.95 5.26
CA ASN A 41 9.94 -0.14 5.32
C ASN A 41 9.97 -0.97 4.02
N ASP A 42 9.76 -2.30 4.08
CA ASP A 42 9.81 -3.19 2.90
C ASP A 42 8.57 -3.07 2.02
N GLY A 43 7.45 -2.58 2.55
CA GLY A 43 6.20 -2.39 1.80
C GLY A 43 6.34 -1.41 0.64
N VAL A 44 7.32 -0.50 0.68
CA VAL A 44 7.57 0.45 -0.43
C VAL A 44 7.91 -0.22 -1.75
N ILE A 45 8.33 -1.49 -1.74
CA ILE A 45 8.64 -2.23 -2.97
C ILE A 45 7.42 -2.35 -3.89
N PHE A 46 6.20 -2.40 -3.34
CA PHE A 46 4.97 -2.49 -4.13
C PHE A 46 4.61 -1.19 -4.85
N ALA A 47 5.23 -0.06 -4.50
CA ALA A 47 5.10 1.16 -5.28
C ALA A 47 5.95 1.15 -6.56
N LYS A 48 6.88 0.21 -6.73
CA LYS A 48 7.72 0.11 -7.93
C LYS A 48 6.97 -0.58 -9.06
N LYS A 49 6.95 0.04 -10.24
CA LYS A 49 6.36 -0.50 -11.49
C LYS A 49 6.84 -1.93 -11.73
N GLY A 50 5.90 -2.81 -12.05
CA GLY A 50 6.15 -4.21 -12.39
C GLY A 50 6.45 -5.14 -11.20
N ILE A 51 6.60 -4.65 -9.97
CA ILE A 51 6.76 -5.53 -8.80
C ILE A 51 5.41 -6.12 -8.39
N ALA A 52 4.41 -5.28 -8.11
CA ALA A 52 3.12 -5.72 -7.58
C ALA A 52 2.31 -6.65 -8.51
N LEU A 53 2.70 -6.75 -9.79
CA LEU A 53 2.06 -7.60 -10.80
C LEU A 53 2.74 -8.96 -10.95
N GLN A 54 3.76 -9.27 -10.16
CA GLN A 54 4.45 -10.57 -10.23
C GLN A 54 3.58 -11.67 -9.61
N GLU A 55 3.33 -12.73 -10.38
CA GLU A 55 2.56 -13.91 -9.94
C GLU A 55 3.19 -14.66 -8.75
N THR A 56 4.48 -14.44 -8.49
CA THR A 56 5.20 -15.06 -7.37
C THR A 56 4.81 -14.46 -6.01
N ILE A 57 4.10 -13.33 -5.98
CA ILE A 57 3.66 -12.68 -4.75
C ILE A 57 2.30 -13.26 -4.34
N GLN A 58 2.33 -14.27 -3.47
CA GLN A 58 1.15 -15.00 -3.05
C GLN A 58 1.06 -15.14 -1.53
N GLY A 59 -0.03 -14.65 -0.94
CA GLY A 59 -0.41 -14.93 0.45
C GLY A 59 -1.08 -16.31 0.58
N VAL A 60 -0.89 -16.99 1.71
CA VAL A 60 -1.50 -18.30 1.95
C VAL A 60 -2.98 -18.12 2.26
N GLY A 61 -3.85 -18.71 1.42
CA GLY A 61 -5.31 -18.61 1.59
C GLY A 61 -5.91 -17.26 1.18
N LEU A 62 -5.17 -16.43 0.45
CA LEU A 62 -5.61 -15.12 -0.06
C LEU A 62 -5.67 -15.13 -1.59
N ALA A 63 -6.38 -14.17 -2.17
CA ALA A 63 -6.33 -13.93 -3.61
C ALA A 63 -4.90 -13.55 -4.05
N ALA A 64 -4.59 -13.70 -5.34
CA ALA A 64 -3.32 -13.29 -5.90
C ALA A 64 -3.08 -11.81 -5.64
N PHE A 65 -1.85 -11.44 -5.24
CA PHE A 65 -1.55 -10.06 -4.88
C PHE A 65 -1.73 -9.11 -6.07
N SER A 66 -1.40 -9.57 -7.28
CA SER A 66 -1.61 -8.84 -8.55
C SER A 66 -3.06 -8.40 -8.70
N ASP A 67 -4.01 -9.32 -8.53
CA ASP A 67 -5.44 -9.04 -8.71
C ASP A 67 -5.92 -8.03 -7.68
N VAL A 68 -5.49 -8.18 -6.42
CA VAL A 68 -5.82 -7.25 -5.34
C VAL A 68 -5.26 -5.86 -5.65
N PHE A 69 -4.01 -5.79 -6.10
CA PHE A 69 -3.35 -4.54 -6.43
C PHE A 69 -4.01 -3.82 -7.62
N GLU A 70 -4.36 -4.55 -8.68
CA GLU A 70 -5.09 -4.02 -9.83
C GLU A 70 -6.45 -3.44 -9.42
N ILE A 71 -7.19 -4.14 -8.56
CA ILE A 71 -8.45 -3.60 -8.02
C ILE A 71 -8.22 -2.33 -7.22
N CYS A 72 -7.14 -2.24 -6.41
CA CYS A 72 -6.81 -1.01 -5.70
C CYS A 72 -6.53 0.17 -6.65
N GLN A 73 -5.90 -0.10 -7.80
CA GLN A 73 -5.68 0.89 -8.85
C GLN A 73 -6.98 1.34 -9.52
N ILE A 74 -7.86 0.39 -9.88
CA ILE A 74 -9.19 0.68 -10.45
C ILE A 74 -10.03 1.55 -9.48
N LEU A 75 -9.97 1.24 -8.19
CA LEU A 75 -10.65 1.98 -7.13
C LEU A 75 -9.97 3.31 -6.78
N LYS A 76 -8.85 3.63 -7.44
CA LYS A 76 -8.05 4.85 -7.27
C LYS A 76 -7.69 5.10 -5.80
N ILE A 77 -7.31 4.05 -5.09
CA ILE A 77 -6.87 4.16 -3.69
C ILE A 77 -5.54 4.92 -3.67
N PRO A 78 -5.44 6.06 -2.96
CA PRO A 78 -4.18 6.79 -2.86
C PRO A 78 -3.09 5.94 -2.19
N ILE A 79 -1.90 5.94 -2.78
CA ILE A 79 -0.71 5.28 -2.25
C ILE A 79 0.32 6.34 -1.86
N LEU A 80 0.64 6.42 -0.58
CA LEU A 80 1.69 7.27 -0.03
C LEU A 80 2.91 6.42 0.26
N VAL A 81 4.07 6.85 -0.21
CA VAL A 81 5.30 6.07 -0.12
C VAL A 81 6.29 6.80 0.77
N CYS A 82 6.74 6.17 1.87
CA CYS A 82 7.83 6.68 2.69
C CYS A 82 9.08 6.94 1.83
N LYS A 83 9.39 8.21 1.57
CA LYS A 83 10.49 8.60 0.67
C LYS A 83 11.85 8.04 1.08
N PRO A 84 12.32 8.22 2.34
CA PRO A 84 13.61 7.63 2.75
C PRO A 84 13.63 6.10 2.65
N CYS A 85 12.52 5.43 2.92
CA CYS A 85 12.42 3.97 2.83
C CYS A 85 12.55 3.48 1.38
N ALA A 86 11.96 4.21 0.44
CA ALA A 86 12.00 3.92 -1.00
C ALA A 86 13.37 4.22 -1.61
N GLU A 87 13.97 5.37 -1.26
CA GLU A 87 15.32 5.75 -1.69
C GLU A 87 16.37 4.74 -1.22
N ALA A 88 16.26 4.26 0.03
CA ALA A 88 17.13 3.20 0.57
C ALA A 88 17.03 1.87 -0.20
N ARG A 89 15.95 1.66 -0.98
CA ARG A 89 15.73 0.49 -1.85
C ARG A 89 15.91 0.82 -3.34
N GLY A 90 16.47 1.99 -3.65
CA GLY A 90 16.77 2.42 -5.02
C GLY A 90 15.53 2.71 -5.87
N ILE A 91 14.40 3.08 -5.24
CA ILE A 91 13.16 3.45 -5.94
C ILE A 91 13.14 4.97 -6.10
N LYS A 92 12.99 5.42 -7.35
CA LYS A 92 12.88 6.83 -7.72
C LYS A 92 11.44 7.20 -8.07
N GLU A 93 11.16 8.48 -8.25
CA GLU A 93 9.82 8.97 -8.58
C GLU A 93 9.29 8.38 -9.89
N ASP A 94 10.14 8.26 -10.91
CA ASP A 94 9.78 7.67 -12.21
C ASP A 94 9.48 6.17 -12.15
N ASP A 95 9.89 5.50 -11.07
CA ASP A 95 9.61 4.08 -10.83
C ASP A 95 8.21 3.87 -10.23
N LEU A 96 7.53 4.93 -9.77
CA LEU A 96 6.28 4.81 -9.03
C LEU A 96 5.10 4.41 -9.92
N VAL A 97 4.32 3.45 -9.43
CA VAL A 97 3.01 3.08 -9.99
C VAL A 97 2.06 4.28 -10.03
N GLU A 98 1.05 4.21 -10.89
CA GLU A 98 0.02 5.25 -10.96
C GLU A 98 -0.65 5.47 -9.59
N GLY A 99 -0.97 6.73 -9.28
CA GLY A 99 -1.60 7.10 -8.01
C GLY A 99 -0.68 7.09 -6.78
N ALA A 100 0.55 6.59 -6.91
CA ALA A 100 1.55 6.64 -5.85
C ALA A 100 2.32 7.97 -5.83
N LYS A 101 2.61 8.47 -4.64
CA LYS A 101 3.47 9.65 -4.45
C LYS A 101 4.33 9.52 -3.19
N PHE A 102 5.49 10.17 -3.23
CA PHE A 102 6.33 10.27 -2.05
C PHE A 102 5.67 11.07 -0.91
N SER A 103 5.92 10.61 0.30
CA SER A 103 5.39 11.13 1.56
C SER A 103 6.39 10.90 2.69
N GLY A 104 6.22 11.61 3.82
CA GLY A 104 7.12 11.53 4.98
C GLY A 104 6.45 10.98 6.24
N ILE A 105 7.27 10.67 7.25
CA ILE A 105 6.79 10.21 8.56
C ILE A 105 5.90 11.25 9.26
N TYR A 106 6.17 12.55 9.03
CA TYR A 106 5.32 13.63 9.55
C TYR A 106 3.92 13.62 8.93
N ASP A 107 3.80 13.29 7.63
CA ASP A 107 2.49 13.20 6.96
C ASP A 107 1.73 11.97 7.44
N MET A 108 2.43 10.84 7.63
CA MET A 108 1.86 9.64 8.25
C MET A 108 1.29 9.95 9.64
N ALA A 109 2.06 10.64 10.50
CA ALA A 109 1.60 11.00 11.84
C ALA A 109 0.36 11.91 11.81
N LYS A 110 0.34 12.90 10.89
CA LYS A 110 -0.83 13.79 10.69
C LYS A 110 -2.08 13.02 10.22
N LEU A 111 -1.91 12.05 9.33
CA LEU A 111 -3.00 11.20 8.85
C LEU A 111 -3.50 10.27 9.97
N ALA A 112 -2.58 9.63 10.69
CA ALA A 112 -2.92 8.71 11.78
C ALA A 112 -3.66 9.41 12.92
N ALA A 113 -3.35 10.69 13.18
CA ALA A 113 -4.04 11.48 14.20
C ALA A 113 -5.53 11.77 13.90
N ARG A 114 -5.99 11.57 12.66
CA ARG A 114 -7.36 11.90 12.22
C ARG A 114 -8.10 10.76 11.52
N MET A 115 -7.40 9.67 11.20
CA MET A 115 -7.95 8.53 10.45
C MET A 115 -7.89 7.28 11.31
N ASN A 116 -8.86 6.37 11.09
CA ASN A 116 -8.81 5.04 11.68
C ASN A 116 -7.61 4.29 11.07
N THR A 117 -6.60 4.02 11.89
CA THR A 117 -5.33 3.48 11.39
C THR A 117 -5.23 2.00 11.68
N VAL A 118 -4.89 1.22 10.65
CA VAL A 118 -4.61 -0.21 10.76
C VAL A 118 -3.22 -0.45 10.17
N SER A 119 -2.37 -1.19 10.88
CA SER A 119 -1.01 -1.49 10.45
C SER A 119 -0.80 -2.98 10.25
N PHE A 120 -0.06 -3.32 9.19
CA PHE A 120 0.35 -4.67 8.82
C PHE A 120 1.88 -4.76 8.75
#